data_AF-A0A9E4SCB2-F1
#
_entry.id   AF-A0A9E4SCB2-F1
#
_cell.length_a   1.000
_cell.length_b   1.000
_cell.length_c   1.000
_cell.angle_alpha   90.00
_cell.angle_beta   90.00
_cell.angle_gamma   90.00
#
_symmetry.space_group_name_H-M   'P 1'
#
loop_
_entity.id
_entity.type
_entity.pdbx_description
1 polymer ?
#
loop_
_entity_poly.entity_id
_entity_poly.type
_entity_poly.pdbx_seq_one_letter_code
_entity_poly.pdbx_strand_id
1 'polypeptide(L)'
;MTTPDLQLRTCFVLDASGRIVATREPSTSPAPTFCFVRDARVCAWAVHADVLGDIAAEVEALARDEMPSGNLREPPTHAERYASLLDGRVASGPAFSFPDTLPDPGEVVLVDDLRLLERNFRGWVADEMPGCSPIVAILEDGHAVSVCSSARRSEIAAEAGLETTQTFRGRGLGPRVTTAWALAIRDSSRIPLYST
;
A
#
# COMPACT_ATOMS: atom_id res chain seq x y z
N MET A 1 8.47 -13.99 -3.79
CA MET A 1 9.03 -12.90 -4.61
C MET A 1 7.92 -11.89 -4.84
N THR A 2 8.17 -10.60 -4.60
CA THR A 2 7.18 -9.54 -4.85
C THR A 2 6.93 -9.42 -6.36
N THR A 3 5.66 -9.35 -6.75
CA THR A 3 5.23 -9.17 -8.14
C THR A 3 4.17 -8.08 -8.23
N PRO A 4 3.98 -7.47 -9.42
CA PRO A 4 2.87 -6.56 -9.66
C PRO A 4 1.49 -7.12 -9.32
N ASP A 5 1.22 -8.41 -9.58
CA ASP A 5 -0.05 -9.06 -9.20
C ASP A 5 -0.20 -9.18 -7.67
N LEU A 6 0.87 -9.53 -6.95
CA LEU A 6 0.84 -9.55 -5.49
C LEU A 6 0.53 -8.16 -4.93
N GLN A 7 1.17 -7.11 -5.47
CA GLN A 7 0.90 -5.72 -5.09
C GLN A 7 -0.58 -5.40 -5.30
N LEU A 8 -1.11 -5.61 -6.52
CA LEU A 8 -2.50 -5.36 -6.88
C LEU A 8 -3.48 -6.06 -5.92
N ARG A 9 -3.27 -7.35 -5.65
CA ARG A 9 -4.12 -8.15 -4.76
C ARG A 9 -3.97 -7.81 -3.27
N THR A 10 -2.87 -7.18 -2.89
CA THR A 10 -2.68 -6.64 -1.53
C THR A 10 -3.41 -5.30 -1.38
N CYS A 11 -3.49 -4.51 -2.44
CA CYS A 11 -4.18 -3.22 -2.43
C CYS A 11 -5.71 -3.35 -2.51
N PHE A 12 -6.23 -4.34 -3.24
CA PHE A 12 -7.63 -4.42 -3.64
C PHE A 12 -8.26 -5.79 -3.44
N VAL A 13 -9.58 -5.78 -3.21
CA VAL A 13 -10.44 -6.96 -3.31
C VAL A 13 -10.89 -7.10 -4.76
N LEU A 14 -10.66 -8.26 -5.34
CA LEU A 14 -11.07 -8.59 -6.70
C LEU A 14 -12.22 -9.60 -6.66
N ASP A 15 -13.21 -9.45 -7.53
CA ASP A 15 -14.27 -10.43 -7.73
C ASP A 15 -13.80 -11.65 -8.55
N ALA A 16 -14.71 -12.58 -8.83
CA ALA A 16 -14.42 -13.79 -9.60
C ALA A 16 -13.99 -13.52 -11.06
N SER A 17 -14.31 -12.33 -11.59
CA SER A 17 -13.93 -11.87 -12.92
C SER A 17 -12.62 -11.09 -12.91
N GLY A 18 -11.99 -10.91 -11.74
CA GLY A 18 -10.76 -10.13 -11.57
C GLY A 18 -10.99 -8.62 -11.50
N ARG A 19 -12.23 -8.16 -11.27
CA ARG A 19 -12.58 -6.73 -11.20
C ARG A 19 -12.46 -6.21 -9.78
N ILE A 20 -12.03 -4.96 -9.65
CA ILE A 20 -11.93 -4.30 -8.33
C ILE A 20 -13.34 -4.05 -7.79
N VAL A 21 -13.60 -4.47 -6.55
CA VAL A 21 -14.87 -4.19 -5.85
C VAL A 21 -14.68 -3.36 -4.59
N ALA A 22 -13.46 -3.34 -4.03
CA ALA A 22 -13.13 -2.55 -2.84
C ALA A 22 -11.61 -2.39 -2.67
N THR A 23 -11.19 -1.42 -1.87
CA THR A 23 -9.84 -1.38 -1.30
C THR A 23 -9.71 -2.40 -0.17
N ARG A 24 -8.48 -2.77 0.17
CA ARG A 24 -8.17 -3.54 1.39
C ARG A 24 -7.75 -2.64 2.55
N GLU A 25 -8.16 -1.37 2.51
CA GLU A 25 -7.99 -0.45 3.63
C GLU A 25 -8.94 -0.85 4.77
N PRO A 26 -8.55 -0.64 6.04
CA PRO A 26 -9.40 -0.97 7.19
C PRO A 26 -10.68 -0.15 7.23
N SER A 27 -10.60 1.11 6.84
CA SER A 27 -11.75 2.01 6.70
C SER A 27 -12.27 1.98 5.26
N THR A 28 -13.56 2.29 5.08
CA THR A 28 -14.17 2.32 3.76
C THR A 28 -13.62 3.50 2.97
N SER A 29 -12.90 3.20 1.89
CA SER A 29 -12.31 4.18 0.98
C SER A 29 -12.70 3.84 -0.47
N PRO A 30 -13.01 4.84 -1.32
CA PRO A 30 -13.31 4.58 -2.72
C PRO A 30 -12.15 3.87 -3.43
N ALA A 31 -12.44 2.77 -4.11
CA ALA A 31 -11.47 2.09 -4.95
C ALA A 31 -11.29 2.81 -6.31
N PRO A 32 -10.11 2.71 -6.95
CA PRO A 32 -9.89 3.35 -8.25
C PRO A 32 -10.68 2.63 -9.34
N THR A 33 -11.05 3.36 -10.38
CA THR A 33 -11.69 2.82 -11.59
C THR A 33 -10.77 1.88 -12.37
N PHE A 34 -9.46 2.11 -12.30
CA PHE A 34 -8.43 1.28 -12.91
C PHE A 34 -7.15 1.35 -12.08
N CYS A 35 -6.47 0.22 -11.92
CA CYS A 35 -5.14 0.15 -11.37
C CYS A 35 -4.22 -0.61 -12.32
N PHE A 36 -3.01 -0.08 -12.50
CA PHE A 36 -1.96 -0.68 -13.29
C PHE A 36 -0.67 -0.69 -12.46
N VAL A 37 -0.06 -1.86 -12.32
CA VAL A 37 1.19 -2.07 -11.61
C VAL A 37 2.15 -2.77 -12.55
N ARG A 38 3.42 -2.35 -12.58
CA ARG A 38 4.44 -3.00 -13.40
C ARG A 38 5.78 -3.07 -12.71
N ASP A 39 6.57 -4.06 -13.12
CA ASP A 39 8.00 -4.10 -12.91
C ASP A 39 8.72 -4.18 -14.27
N ALA A 40 10.03 -4.47 -14.25
CA ALA A 40 10.83 -4.58 -15.47
C ALA A 40 10.51 -5.80 -16.35
N ARG A 41 9.64 -6.71 -15.89
CA ARG A 41 9.41 -8.04 -16.49
C ARG A 41 7.94 -8.32 -16.75
N VAL A 42 7.03 -7.84 -15.91
CA VAL A 42 5.59 -8.12 -15.99
C VAL A 42 4.75 -6.90 -15.61
N CYS A 43 3.52 -6.89 -16.10
CA CYS A 43 2.47 -5.94 -15.74
C CYS A 43 1.31 -6.70 -15.09
N ALA A 44 0.59 -6.04 -14.18
CA ALA A 44 -0.67 -6.52 -13.61
C ALA A 44 -1.65 -5.34 -13.55
N TRP A 45 -2.93 -5.62 -13.75
CA TRP A 45 -3.95 -4.59 -13.77
C TRP A 45 -5.30 -5.14 -13.33
N ALA A 46 -6.19 -4.24 -12.93
CA ALA A 46 -7.60 -4.55 -12.76
C ALA A 46 -8.44 -3.29 -13.01
N VAL A 47 -9.63 -3.51 -13.57
CA VAL A 47 -10.66 -2.48 -13.78
C VAL A 47 -11.74 -2.65 -12.70
N HIS A 48 -12.31 -1.55 -12.23
CA HIS A 48 -13.40 -1.59 -11.26
C HIS A 48 -14.66 -2.24 -11.85
N ALA A 49 -15.44 -2.90 -10.99
CA ALA A 49 -16.67 -3.58 -11.37
C ALA A 49 -17.72 -2.60 -11.94
N ASP A 50 -17.71 -1.35 -11.47
CA ASP A 50 -18.64 -0.30 -11.91
C ASP A 50 -18.30 0.33 -13.27
N VAL A 51 -17.13 0.03 -13.87
CA VAL A 51 -16.79 0.52 -15.21
C VAL A 51 -17.59 -0.27 -16.26
N LEU A 52 -18.27 0.45 -17.16
CA LEU A 52 -19.07 -0.11 -18.25
C LEU A 52 -18.26 -1.14 -19.07
N GLY A 53 -18.91 -2.21 -19.49
CA GLY A 53 -18.24 -3.39 -20.04
C GLY A 53 -17.44 -3.15 -21.32
N ASP A 54 -17.94 -2.28 -22.20
CA ASP A 54 -17.27 -1.82 -23.41
C ASP A 54 -16.03 -0.97 -23.11
N ILE A 55 -16.15 0.02 -22.22
CA ILE A 55 -15.01 0.83 -21.75
C ILE A 55 -13.96 -0.04 -21.06
N ALA A 56 -14.40 -0.96 -20.21
CA ALA A 56 -13.50 -1.83 -19.49
C ALA A 56 -12.75 -2.80 -20.42
N ALA A 57 -13.43 -3.34 -21.44
CA ALA A 57 -12.80 -4.17 -22.45
C ALA A 57 -11.73 -3.39 -23.24
N GLU A 58 -11.97 -2.12 -23.56
CA GLU A 58 -10.97 -1.26 -24.20
C GLU A 58 -9.76 -1.02 -23.28
N VAL A 59 -10.01 -0.67 -22.01
CA VAL A 59 -8.94 -0.47 -21.01
C VAL A 59 -8.11 -1.73 -20.80
N GLU A 60 -8.75 -2.90 -20.70
CA GLU A 60 -8.06 -4.18 -20.57
C GLU A 60 -7.29 -4.57 -21.83
N ALA A 61 -7.75 -4.18 -23.02
CA ALA A 61 -7.02 -4.36 -24.27
C ALA A 61 -5.74 -3.51 -24.30
N LEU A 62 -5.82 -2.24 -23.89
CA LEU A 62 -4.67 -1.36 -23.75
C LEU A 62 -3.68 -1.89 -22.70
N ALA A 63 -4.16 -2.31 -21.53
CA ALA A 63 -3.32 -2.84 -20.45
C ALA A 63 -2.58 -4.12 -20.86
N ARG A 64 -3.18 -4.94 -21.71
CA ARG A 64 -2.55 -6.16 -22.27
C ARG A 64 -1.47 -5.85 -23.31
N ASP A 65 -1.59 -4.71 -24.00
CA ASP A 65 -0.61 -4.23 -24.99
C ASP A 65 0.60 -3.53 -24.33
N GLU A 66 0.51 -3.16 -23.05
CA GLU A 66 1.62 -2.58 -22.30
C GLU A 66 2.82 -3.53 -22.22
N MET A 67 3.97 -3.05 -22.69
CA MET A 67 5.23 -3.78 -22.57
C MET A 67 5.92 -3.44 -21.24
N PRO A 68 6.35 -4.44 -20.44
CA PRO A 68 7.15 -4.22 -19.25
C PRO A 68 8.43 -3.45 -19.60
N SER A 69 8.78 -2.47 -18.76
CA SER A 69 9.94 -1.62 -18.97
C SER A 69 10.73 -1.48 -17.68
N GLY A 70 12.06 -1.54 -17.78
CA GLY A 70 12.95 -1.23 -16.66
C GLY A 70 12.92 0.26 -16.27
N ASN A 71 12.42 1.14 -17.14
CA ASN A 71 12.26 2.56 -16.82
C ASN A 71 10.89 2.81 -16.15
N LEU A 72 10.84 2.58 -14.84
CA LEU A 72 9.62 2.74 -14.04
C LEU A 72 9.24 4.19 -13.74
N ARG A 73 10.07 5.17 -14.10
CA ARG A 73 9.77 6.60 -13.91
C ARG A 73 8.91 7.17 -15.03
N GLU A 74 8.92 6.54 -16.20
CA GLU A 74 8.04 6.93 -17.29
C GLU A 74 6.60 6.46 -17.01
N PRO A 75 5.60 7.19 -17.50
CA PRO A 75 4.23 6.70 -17.48
C PRO A 75 4.10 5.42 -18.34
N PRO A 76 3.03 4.62 -18.13
CA PRO A 76 2.64 3.56 -19.06
C PRO A 76 2.43 4.12 -20.48
N THR A 77 2.60 3.27 -21.50
CA THR A 77 2.51 3.68 -22.91
C THR A 77 1.13 4.27 -23.22
N HIS A 78 0.07 3.72 -22.63
CA HIS A 78 -1.31 4.14 -22.88
C HIS A 78 -1.87 5.10 -21.82
N ALA A 79 -1.01 5.76 -21.03
CA ALA A 79 -1.43 6.64 -19.92
C ALA A 79 -2.49 7.69 -20.31
N GLU A 80 -2.30 8.39 -21.44
CA GLU A 80 -3.26 9.39 -21.93
C GLU A 80 -4.59 8.75 -22.36
N ARG A 81 -4.55 7.53 -22.93
CA ARG A 81 -5.74 6.79 -23.33
C ARG A 81 -6.55 6.32 -22.13
N TYR A 82 -5.88 5.80 -21.08
CA TYR A 82 -6.57 5.45 -19.83
C TYR A 82 -7.27 6.67 -19.23
N ALA A 83 -6.58 7.82 -19.17
CA ALA A 83 -7.15 9.05 -18.63
C ALA A 83 -8.38 9.52 -19.42
N SER A 84 -8.31 9.43 -20.76
CA SER A 84 -9.43 9.81 -21.64
C SER A 84 -10.65 8.90 -21.50
N LEU A 85 -10.45 7.58 -21.36
CA LEU A 85 -11.55 6.61 -21.25
C LEU A 85 -12.25 6.62 -19.88
N LEU A 86 -11.51 6.92 -18.82
CA LEU A 86 -11.98 6.76 -17.44
C LEU A 86 -12.35 8.08 -16.75
N ASP A 87 -12.06 9.23 -17.38
CA ASP A 87 -12.35 10.58 -16.89
C ASP A 87 -11.98 10.77 -15.40
N GLY A 88 -10.77 10.32 -15.03
CA GLY A 88 -10.34 10.17 -13.64
C GLY A 88 -9.03 10.89 -13.31
N ARG A 89 -8.82 11.19 -12.02
CA ARG A 89 -7.54 11.71 -11.54
C ARG A 89 -6.49 10.59 -11.55
N VAL A 90 -5.36 10.83 -12.20
CA VAL A 90 -4.22 9.92 -12.20
C VAL A 90 -3.38 10.17 -10.94
N ALA A 91 -3.16 9.11 -10.17
CA ALA A 91 -2.14 9.06 -9.12
C ALA A 91 -1.13 7.96 -9.47
N SER A 92 0.15 8.24 -9.28
CA SER A 92 1.20 7.23 -9.46
C SER A 92 2.30 7.42 -8.43
N GLY A 93 2.96 6.31 -8.11
CA GLY A 93 4.09 6.28 -7.22
C GLY A 93 4.76 4.92 -7.22
N PRO A 94 6.00 4.84 -6.72
CA PRO A 94 6.72 3.58 -6.62
C PRO A 94 6.08 2.64 -5.59
N ALA A 95 6.19 1.34 -5.87
CA ALA A 95 5.99 0.26 -4.91
C ALA A 95 7.34 -0.43 -4.66
N PHE A 96 7.66 -0.64 -3.38
CA PHE A 96 8.93 -1.16 -2.90
C PHE A 96 8.72 -2.48 -2.16
N SER A 97 9.70 -3.38 -2.30
CA SER A 97 9.85 -4.57 -1.47
C SER A 97 10.96 -4.37 -0.45
N PHE A 98 10.83 -5.00 0.71
CA PHE A 98 11.89 -5.01 1.71
C PHE A 98 13.00 -6.03 1.36
N PRO A 99 14.29 -5.71 1.61
CA PRO A 99 15.39 -6.64 1.40
C PRO A 99 15.29 -7.84 2.34
N ASP A 100 15.76 -9.02 1.91
CA ASP A 100 15.63 -10.27 2.68
C ASP A 100 16.17 -10.17 4.11
N THR A 101 17.31 -9.49 4.27
CA THR A 101 17.85 -9.17 5.60
C THR A 101 17.52 -7.72 5.95
N LEU A 102 16.93 -7.54 7.14
CA LEU A 102 16.62 -6.22 7.69
C LEU A 102 17.56 -5.93 8.86
N PRO A 103 17.99 -4.67 9.04
CA PRO A 103 18.78 -4.29 10.20
C PRO A 103 17.93 -4.35 11.48
N ASP A 104 18.60 -4.36 12.63
CA ASP A 104 17.93 -4.16 13.92
C ASP A 104 17.30 -2.74 13.97
N PRO A 105 15.97 -2.64 14.16
CA PRO A 105 15.28 -1.34 14.24
C PRO A 105 15.56 -0.60 15.57
N GLY A 106 16.20 -1.25 16.54
CA GLY A 106 16.35 -0.77 17.91
C GLY A 106 15.02 -0.77 18.66
N GLU A 107 14.95 0.04 19.72
CA GLU A 107 13.75 0.08 20.58
C GLU A 107 12.54 0.68 19.85
N VAL A 108 11.46 -0.10 19.84
CA VAL A 108 10.13 0.22 19.31
C VAL A 108 9.08 -0.42 20.21
N VAL A 109 7.85 0.07 20.16
CA VAL A 109 6.71 -0.50 20.90
C VAL A 109 5.66 -1.01 19.94
N LEU A 110 5.02 -2.12 20.29
CA LEU A 110 3.74 -2.50 19.69
C LEU A 110 2.65 -1.62 20.30
N VAL A 111 1.79 -1.08 19.44
CA VAL A 111 0.69 -0.20 19.85
C VAL A 111 -0.61 -1.00 19.82
N ASP A 112 -1.15 -1.27 20.99
CA ASP A 112 -2.46 -1.88 21.23
C ASP A 112 -3.44 -0.92 21.93
N ASP A 113 -2.96 0.26 22.34
CA ASP A 113 -3.71 1.29 23.05
C ASP A 113 -3.71 2.61 22.29
N LEU A 114 -4.91 3.08 21.94
CA LEU A 114 -5.14 4.34 21.22
C LEU A 114 -4.50 5.55 21.91
N ARG A 115 -4.41 5.55 23.26
CA ARG A 115 -3.85 6.66 24.05
C ARG A 115 -2.40 6.97 23.70
N LEU A 116 -1.65 5.99 23.18
CA LEU A 116 -0.28 6.18 22.71
C LEU A 116 -0.20 7.08 21.46
N LEU A 117 -1.28 7.12 20.67
CA LEU A 117 -1.36 7.82 19.38
C LEU A 117 -1.99 9.22 19.50
N GLU A 118 -2.97 9.40 20.39
CA GLU A 118 -3.86 10.57 20.47
C GLU A 118 -3.17 11.94 20.46
N ARG A 119 -1.98 12.06 21.07
CA ARG A 119 -1.26 13.34 21.15
C ARG A 119 -0.81 13.85 19.78
N ASN A 120 -0.33 12.94 18.94
CA ASN A 120 0.47 13.25 17.76
C ASN A 120 -0.16 12.74 16.45
N PHE A 121 -0.96 11.68 16.53
CA PHE A 121 -1.62 11.02 15.41
C PHE A 121 -3.13 11.01 15.68
N ARG A 122 -3.79 12.11 15.32
CA ARG A 122 -5.24 12.27 15.50
C ARG A 122 -5.99 11.54 14.39
N GLY A 123 -7.22 11.12 14.67
CA GLY A 123 -8.11 10.48 13.69
C GLY A 123 -8.11 8.95 13.72
N TRP A 124 -7.24 8.35 14.53
CA TRP A 124 -7.32 6.91 14.82
C TRP A 124 -8.59 6.58 15.62
N VAL A 125 -9.24 5.49 15.24
CA VAL A 125 -10.42 4.94 15.93
C VAL A 125 -10.05 3.57 16.51
N ALA A 126 -10.35 3.34 17.79
CA ALA A 126 -9.97 2.11 18.49
C ALA A 126 -10.47 0.84 17.76
N ASP A 127 -11.71 0.88 17.25
CA ASP A 127 -12.33 -0.24 16.53
C ASP A 127 -11.64 -0.56 15.19
N GLU A 128 -10.90 0.38 14.60
CA GLU A 128 -10.15 0.18 13.35
C GLU A 128 -8.74 -0.36 13.59
N MET A 129 -8.18 -0.22 14.82
CA MET A 129 -6.82 -0.65 15.15
C MET A 129 -6.53 -2.13 14.85
N PRO A 130 -7.46 -3.10 15.10
CA PRO A 130 -7.25 -4.49 14.69
C PRO A 130 -7.03 -4.63 13.17
N GLY A 131 -7.77 -3.84 12.38
CA GLY A 131 -7.64 -3.74 10.93
C GLY A 131 -6.34 -3.07 10.47
N CYS A 132 -5.63 -2.36 11.35
CA CYS A 132 -4.32 -1.73 11.08
C CYS A 132 -3.12 -2.52 11.66
N SER A 133 -3.35 -3.57 12.45
CA SER A 133 -2.30 -4.35 13.15
C SER A 133 -1.37 -5.21 12.26
N PRO A 134 -0.07 -5.35 12.53
CA PRO A 134 0.65 -4.74 13.65
C PRO A 134 0.77 -3.22 13.45
N ILE A 135 0.66 -2.50 14.56
CA ILE A 135 0.96 -1.07 14.67
C ILE A 135 2.20 -0.99 15.55
N VAL A 136 3.27 -0.39 15.01
CA VAL A 136 4.56 -0.25 15.68
C VAL A 136 4.91 1.22 15.77
N ALA A 137 5.42 1.66 16.92
CA ALA A 137 5.77 3.06 17.13
C ALA A 137 7.12 3.25 17.82
N ILE A 138 7.68 4.45 17.65
CA ILE A 138 8.72 5.00 18.52
C ILE A 138 8.05 6.07 19.37
N LEU A 139 8.29 6.02 20.69
CA LEU A 139 7.73 6.95 21.65
C LEU A 139 8.75 8.02 22.06
N GLU A 140 8.24 9.22 22.34
CA GLU A 140 8.96 10.30 23.02
C GLU A 140 8.02 10.88 24.08
N ASP A 141 8.51 11.03 25.32
CA ASP A 141 7.72 11.42 26.48
C ASP A 141 6.41 10.60 26.65
N GLY A 142 6.46 9.30 26.34
CA GLY A 142 5.33 8.39 26.45
C GLY A 142 4.31 8.45 25.31
N HIS A 143 4.57 9.20 24.23
CA HIS A 143 3.67 9.33 23.10
C HIS A 143 4.34 8.99 21.77
N ALA A 144 3.61 8.36 20.86
CA ALA A 144 4.14 7.98 19.56
C ALA A 144 4.53 9.23 18.74
N VAL A 145 5.75 9.26 18.20
CA VAL A 145 6.23 10.33 17.32
C VAL A 145 6.47 9.87 15.88
N SER A 146 6.59 8.55 15.70
CA SER A 146 6.68 7.84 14.42
C SER A 146 5.92 6.54 14.58
N VAL A 147 5.06 6.20 13.62
CA VAL A 147 4.21 5.00 13.64
C VAL A 147 4.22 4.34 12.26
N CYS A 148 4.34 3.02 12.24
CA CYS A 148 4.10 2.22 11.06
C CYS A 148 3.03 1.18 11.36
N SER A 149 2.00 1.14 10.52
CA SER A 149 0.86 0.22 10.62
C SER A 149 0.65 -0.51 9.30
N SER A 150 -0.25 -1.48 9.28
CA SER A 150 -0.68 -2.12 8.03
C SER A 150 -1.83 -1.32 7.42
N ALA A 151 -1.52 -0.47 6.45
CA ALA A 151 -2.49 0.34 5.71
C ALA A 151 -3.41 -0.52 4.85
N ARG A 152 -2.91 -1.65 4.34
CA ARG A 152 -3.68 -2.66 3.59
C ARG A 152 -3.16 -4.04 3.90
N ARG A 153 -4.03 -5.06 3.78
CA ARG A 153 -3.66 -6.45 4.07
C ARG A 153 -4.38 -7.48 3.21
N SER A 154 -3.64 -8.51 2.85
CA SER A 154 -4.16 -9.80 2.38
C SER A 154 -3.67 -10.91 3.31
N GLU A 155 -4.06 -12.15 3.04
CA GLU A 155 -3.54 -13.32 3.73
C GLU A 155 -2.04 -13.54 3.47
N ILE A 156 -1.52 -13.01 2.36
CA ILE A 156 -0.15 -13.29 1.87
C ILE A 156 0.79 -12.10 2.11
N ALA A 157 0.28 -10.87 2.11
CA ALA A 157 1.08 -9.66 2.17
C ALA A 157 0.37 -8.51 2.89
N ALA A 158 1.14 -7.51 3.30
CA ALA A 158 0.62 -6.28 3.89
C ALA A 158 1.39 -5.07 3.36
N GLU A 159 0.72 -3.92 3.33
CA GLU A 159 1.34 -2.64 2.96
C GLU A 159 1.54 -1.75 4.18
N ALA A 160 2.72 -1.14 4.28
CA ALA A 160 3.04 -0.20 5.34
C ALA A 160 2.29 1.13 5.14
N GLY A 161 1.60 1.57 6.19
CA GLY A 161 1.22 2.95 6.41
C GLY A 161 2.20 3.58 7.37
N LEU A 162 2.96 4.58 6.92
CA LEU A 162 3.99 5.27 7.72
C LEU A 162 3.56 6.71 7.98
N GLU A 163 3.59 7.10 9.25
CA GLU A 163 3.46 8.51 9.63
C GLU A 163 4.56 8.90 10.62
N THR A 164 5.13 10.08 10.45
CA THR A 164 6.06 10.67 11.41
C THR A 164 5.71 12.13 11.60
N THR A 165 5.53 12.52 12.86
CA THR A 165 5.24 13.90 13.25
C THR A 165 6.27 14.87 12.70
N GLN A 166 5.83 16.04 12.24
CA GLN A 166 6.67 16.96 11.47
C GLN A 166 7.96 17.37 12.21
N THR A 167 7.88 17.60 13.53
CA THR A 167 9.02 18.02 14.37
C THR A 167 10.06 16.91 14.59
N PHE A 168 9.71 15.65 14.37
CA PHE A 168 10.58 14.48 14.52
C PHE A 168 11.07 13.88 13.19
N ARG A 169 10.68 14.46 12.05
CA ARG A 169 11.20 14.06 10.73
C ARG A 169 12.69 14.37 10.60
N GLY A 170 13.36 13.67 9.67
CA GLY A 170 14.80 13.83 9.42
C GLY A 170 15.73 13.19 10.45
N ARG A 171 15.18 12.47 11.44
CA ARG A 171 15.93 11.82 12.53
C ARG A 171 16.09 10.30 12.37
N GLY A 172 15.72 9.76 11.20
CA GLY A 172 15.78 8.32 10.94
C GLY A 172 14.69 7.46 11.62
N LEU A 173 13.67 8.07 12.23
CA LEU A 173 12.60 7.31 12.92
C LEU A 173 11.73 6.48 11.97
N GLY A 174 11.34 7.05 10.83
CA GLY A 174 10.49 6.38 9.84
C GLY A 174 11.05 5.04 9.37
N PRO A 175 12.29 5.00 8.85
CA PRO A 175 12.93 3.73 8.51
C PRO A 175 12.93 2.71 9.65
N ARG A 176 13.19 3.13 10.89
CA ARG A 176 13.20 2.22 12.06
C ARG A 176 11.83 1.60 12.33
N VAL A 177 10.75 2.40 12.42
CA VAL A 177 9.40 1.84 12.64
C VAL A 177 8.93 0.99 11.48
N THR A 178 9.26 1.36 10.24
CA THR A 178 8.91 0.58 9.06
C THR A 178 9.70 -0.74 8.98
N THR A 179 10.97 -0.75 9.39
CA THR A 179 11.77 -1.97 9.53
C THR A 179 11.18 -2.90 10.60
N ALA A 180 10.83 -2.38 11.77
CA ALA A 180 10.21 -3.17 12.83
C ALA A 180 8.85 -3.74 12.42
N TRP A 181 8.01 -2.94 11.76
CA TRP A 181 6.76 -3.42 11.18
C TRP A 181 6.99 -4.52 10.16
N ALA A 182 7.98 -4.36 9.25
CA ALA A 182 8.28 -5.38 8.25
C ALA A 182 8.77 -6.71 8.85
N LEU A 183 9.52 -6.66 9.96
CA LEU A 183 9.89 -7.85 10.73
C LEU A 183 8.65 -8.53 11.32
N ALA A 184 7.74 -7.77 11.96
CA ALA A 184 6.50 -8.32 12.52
C ALA A 184 5.59 -8.95 11.43
N ILE A 185 5.55 -8.37 10.23
CA ILE A 185 4.83 -8.96 9.09
C ILE A 185 5.47 -10.29 8.67
N ARG A 186 6.80 -10.38 8.63
CA ARG A 186 7.51 -11.64 8.31
C ARG A 186 7.30 -12.71 9.36
N ASP A 187 7.29 -12.35 10.64
CA ASP A 187 7.00 -13.28 11.73
C ASP A 187 5.60 -13.89 11.60
N SER A 188 4.66 -13.14 10.99
CA SER A 188 3.33 -13.65 10.63
C SER A 188 3.27 -14.38 9.28
N SER A 189 4.42 -14.77 8.71
CA SER A 189 4.55 -15.46 7.41
C SER A 189 3.97 -14.70 6.20
N ARG A 190 3.91 -13.37 6.30
CA ARG A 190 3.43 -12.48 5.23
C ARG A 190 4.58 -11.69 4.60
N ILE A 191 4.35 -11.18 3.40
CA ILE A 191 5.31 -10.34 2.66
C ILE A 191 5.04 -8.87 2.98
N PRO A 192 6.00 -8.12 3.55
CA PRO A 192 5.87 -6.68 3.74
C PRO A 192 6.13 -5.94 2.41
N LEU A 193 5.28 -4.96 2.12
CA LEU A 193 5.33 -4.08 0.94
C LEU A 193 5.20 -2.62 1.38
N TYR A 194 5.66 -1.69 0.54
CA TYR A 194 5.49 -0.26 0.79
C TYR A 194 5.30 0.50 -0.52
N SER A 195 4.19 1.22 -0.67
CA SER A 195 3.93 2.10 -1.81
C SER A 195 3.60 3.52 -1.36
N THR A 196 3.78 4.50 -2.24
CA THR A 196 3.51 5.93 -1.98
C THR A 196 2.56 6.54 -2.99
#